data_AF-A0A3D8RMH4-F1
#
_entry.id   AF-A0A3D8RMH4-F1
#
_cell.length_a   1.000
_cell.length_b   1.000
_cell.length_c   1.000
_cell.angle_alpha   90.00
_cell.angle_beta   90.00
_cell.angle_gamma   90.00
#
_symmetry.space_group_name_H-M   'P 1'
#
loop_
_entity.id
_entity.type
_entity.pdbx_description
1 polymer ?
#
loop_
_entity_poly.entity_id
_entity_poly.type
_entity_poly.pdbx_seq_one_letter_code
_entity_poly.pdbx_strand_id
1 'polypeptide(L)'
;MTFILIWITTFKNAWRINPSIRPVIDVNWLEAQDHIVFDITLRGLFLQSIFAVTGYVWMYSLTRKPRLSILAALPCFALNILHAGTYEFFEILDVVSWLSYGVLHFVSPFLAAFWLWLFASPGVVSVFGWCFGIQNLLGVWIHLALPTAAPWYGDQYGYPLPPGNYSMPGSAAGLVRVDKVLGTHIYENAFHASPLVFGAFPSLHGAFSVCCFLFIARYSTRGFYMLGFYVLWQFWATMYLHHHWRIDLLGGLALAAAVFSIFYRGLVRMDRAYAMGVSGNNGWQRLWADTPLQYFFDRQPEQRYEGVPMGHEGDGSSRTSMDAHGNVRRDDDLESAWVDDLGATWRTKEPPGVRSF
;
A
#
# COMPACT_ATOMS: atom_id res chain seq x y z
N MET A 1 -1.32 -14.83 8.64
CA MET A 1 -0.30 -15.80 8.18
C MET A 1 -0.81 -16.65 7.02
N THR A 2 -2.04 -17.20 7.07
CA THR A 2 -2.59 -18.09 6.02
C THR A 2 -2.39 -17.59 4.58
N PHE A 3 -2.88 -16.39 4.23
CA PHE A 3 -2.75 -15.87 2.87
C PHE A 3 -1.29 -15.67 2.42
N ILE A 4 -0.42 -15.24 3.34
CA ILE A 4 1.02 -15.08 3.06
C ILE A 4 1.66 -16.44 2.75
N LEU A 5 1.33 -17.47 3.54
CA LEU A 5 1.85 -18.83 3.33
C LEU A 5 1.34 -19.44 2.02
N ILE A 6 0.07 -19.22 1.67
CA ILE A 6 -0.49 -19.67 0.40
C ILE A 6 0.23 -18.95 -0.74
N TRP A 7 0.32 -17.62 -0.69
CA TRP A 7 1.03 -16.83 -1.70
C TRP A 7 2.47 -17.29 -1.93
N ILE A 8 3.29 -17.38 -0.88
CA ILE A 8 4.70 -17.77 -1.00
C ILE A 8 4.81 -19.20 -1.54
N THR A 9 3.96 -20.11 -1.07
CA THR A 9 3.94 -21.50 -1.53
C THR A 9 3.55 -21.57 -3.01
N THR A 10 2.49 -20.87 -3.43
CA THR A 10 2.04 -20.81 -4.82
C THR A 10 3.13 -20.22 -5.72
N PHE A 11 3.72 -19.08 -5.33
CA PHE A 11 4.80 -18.44 -6.09
C PHE A 11 6.00 -19.36 -6.26
N LYS A 12 6.54 -19.91 -5.16
CA LYS A 12 7.72 -20.78 -5.19
C LYS A 12 7.51 -22.08 -5.96
N ASN A 13 6.28 -22.58 -6.03
CA ASN A 13 5.95 -23.81 -6.74
C ASN A 13 5.35 -23.56 -8.13
N ALA A 14 5.22 -22.31 -8.56
CA ALA A 14 4.61 -21.98 -9.84
C ALA A 14 5.32 -22.67 -11.00
N TRP A 15 6.64 -22.82 -10.96
CA TRP A 15 7.42 -23.55 -11.98
C TRP A 15 6.99 -25.01 -12.16
N ARG A 16 6.37 -25.64 -11.16
CA ARG A 16 5.89 -27.03 -11.21
C ARG A 16 4.61 -27.20 -12.02
N ILE A 17 3.89 -26.12 -12.34
CA ILE A 17 2.66 -26.18 -13.14
C ILE A 17 3.03 -26.62 -14.55
N ASN A 18 2.42 -27.70 -15.04
CA ASN A 18 2.70 -28.25 -16.35
C ASN A 18 2.49 -27.18 -17.45
N PRO A 19 3.49 -26.89 -18.31
CA PRO A 19 3.36 -25.92 -19.39
C PRO A 19 2.15 -26.13 -20.31
N SER A 20 1.67 -27.37 -20.49
CA SER A 20 0.54 -27.67 -21.38
C SER A 20 -0.82 -27.15 -20.92
N ILE A 21 -0.97 -26.87 -19.62
CA ILE A 21 -2.21 -26.33 -19.04
C ILE A 21 -2.10 -24.84 -18.73
N ARG A 22 -0.94 -24.23 -18.96
CA ARG A 22 -0.74 -22.81 -18.69
C ARG A 22 -1.33 -21.96 -19.84
N PRO A 23 -1.81 -20.75 -19.56
CA PRO A 23 -2.27 -19.83 -20.58
C PRO A 23 -1.18 -19.49 -21.60
N VAL A 24 -1.58 -18.97 -22.76
CA VAL A 24 -0.62 -18.42 -23.72
C VAL A 24 0.00 -17.16 -23.14
N ILE A 25 1.33 -17.02 -23.28
CA ILE A 25 2.08 -15.83 -22.86
C ILE A 25 1.81 -14.70 -23.84
N ASP A 26 1.21 -13.61 -23.36
CA ASP A 26 1.00 -12.41 -24.17
C ASP A 26 2.12 -11.41 -23.91
N VAL A 27 3.15 -11.46 -24.76
CA VAL A 27 4.34 -10.61 -24.63
C VAL A 27 4.08 -9.15 -25.05
N ASN A 28 3.03 -8.88 -25.84
CA ASN A 28 2.78 -7.55 -26.39
C ASN A 28 1.70 -6.77 -25.63
N TRP A 29 0.76 -7.46 -25.00
CA TRP A 29 -0.43 -6.82 -24.45
C TRP A 29 -0.11 -5.76 -23.40
N LEU A 30 0.83 -6.03 -22.49
CA LEU A 30 1.12 -5.12 -21.39
C LEU A 30 1.77 -3.82 -21.86
N GLU A 31 2.76 -3.93 -22.76
CA GLU A 31 3.38 -2.78 -23.43
C GLU A 31 2.34 -1.98 -24.22
N ALA A 32 1.47 -2.66 -24.98
CA ALA A 32 0.39 -1.99 -25.72
C ALA A 32 -0.58 -1.24 -24.79
N GLN A 33 -0.94 -1.80 -23.63
CA GLN A 33 -1.76 -1.08 -22.65
C GLN A 33 -1.02 0.12 -22.05
N ASP A 34 0.29 0.00 -21.81
CA ASP A 34 1.10 1.11 -21.32
C ASP A 34 1.08 2.29 -22.29
N HIS A 35 1.34 2.04 -23.57
CA HIS A 35 1.30 3.07 -24.61
C HIS A 35 -0.10 3.67 -24.80
N ILE A 36 -1.16 2.86 -24.79
CA ILE A 36 -2.54 3.35 -24.89
C ILE A 36 -2.88 4.34 -23.79
N VAL A 37 -2.41 4.08 -22.55
CA VAL A 37 -2.74 4.90 -21.38
C VAL A 37 -1.79 6.07 -21.22
N PHE A 38 -0.49 5.85 -21.35
CA PHE A 38 0.54 6.79 -20.91
C PHE A 38 1.20 7.60 -22.02
N ASP A 39 1.03 7.25 -23.29
CA ASP A 39 1.48 8.12 -24.38
C ASP A 39 0.73 9.46 -24.35
N ILE A 40 1.44 10.54 -24.69
CA ILE A 40 0.90 11.90 -24.72
C ILE A 40 0.04 12.09 -25.99
N THR A 41 -1.08 11.38 -26.02
CA THR A 41 -2.13 11.47 -27.03
C THR A 41 -3.43 11.92 -26.38
N LEU A 42 -4.41 12.37 -27.17
CA LEU A 42 -5.73 12.73 -26.65
C LEU A 42 -6.37 11.56 -25.88
N ARG A 43 -6.23 10.34 -26.40
CA ARG A 43 -6.75 9.12 -25.76
C ARG A 43 -6.03 8.82 -24.44
N GLY A 44 -4.70 8.90 -24.41
CA GLY A 44 -3.90 8.63 -23.21
C GLY A 44 -4.21 9.64 -22.10
N LEU A 45 -4.21 10.94 -22.42
CA LEU A 45 -4.55 12.00 -21.46
C LEU A 45 -5.99 11.85 -20.91
N PHE A 46 -6.94 11.46 -21.77
CA PHE A 46 -8.31 11.17 -21.35
C PHE A 46 -8.39 9.98 -20.38
N LEU A 47 -7.70 8.87 -20.69
CA LEU A 47 -7.67 7.68 -19.82
C LEU A 47 -6.99 7.98 -18.48
N GLN A 48 -5.86 8.69 -18.48
CA GLN A 48 -5.20 9.13 -17.24
C GLN A 48 -6.12 10.02 -16.39
N SER A 49 -6.87 10.93 -17.01
CA SER A 49 -7.85 11.76 -16.31
C SER A 49 -8.98 10.92 -15.71
N ILE A 50 -9.47 9.90 -16.41
CA ILE A 50 -10.45 8.94 -15.86
C ILE A 50 -9.87 8.20 -14.65
N PHE A 51 -8.64 7.69 -14.74
CA PHE A 51 -8.00 7.02 -13.61
C PHE A 51 -7.81 7.95 -12.42
N ALA A 52 -7.41 9.21 -12.66
CA ALA A 52 -7.28 10.23 -11.62
C ALA A 52 -8.61 10.50 -10.91
N VAL A 53 -9.67 10.74 -11.67
CA VAL A 53 -11.03 10.98 -11.14
C VAL A 53 -11.54 9.75 -10.39
N THR A 54 -11.35 8.56 -10.95
CA THR A 54 -11.76 7.31 -10.31
C THR A 54 -11.03 7.09 -8.98
N GLY A 55 -9.71 7.30 -8.95
CA GLY A 55 -8.91 7.23 -7.73
C GLY A 55 -9.37 8.22 -6.67
N TYR A 56 -9.62 9.48 -7.07
CA TYR A 56 -10.18 10.50 -6.18
C TYR A 56 -11.53 10.08 -5.59
N VAL A 57 -12.49 9.74 -6.45
CA VAL A 57 -13.87 9.40 -6.07
C VAL A 57 -13.88 8.16 -5.18
N TRP A 58 -13.09 7.14 -5.51
CA TRP A 58 -12.93 5.95 -4.68
C TRP A 58 -12.43 6.33 -3.28
N MET A 59 -11.27 6.98 -3.19
CA MET A 59 -10.67 7.30 -1.91
C MET A 59 -11.54 8.27 -1.08
N TYR A 60 -12.23 9.21 -1.74
CA TYR A 60 -13.19 10.09 -1.08
C TYR A 60 -14.40 9.33 -0.54
N SER A 61 -14.96 8.42 -1.33
CA SER A 61 -16.10 7.59 -0.91
C SER A 61 -15.73 6.68 0.27
N LEU A 62 -14.49 6.18 0.28
CA LEU A 62 -13.97 5.32 1.35
C LEU A 62 -13.70 6.09 2.65
N THR A 63 -13.01 7.23 2.55
CA THR A 63 -12.41 7.90 3.71
C THR A 63 -13.08 9.21 4.12
N ARG A 64 -13.84 9.83 3.21
CA ARG A 64 -14.38 11.19 3.33
C ARG A 64 -13.30 12.27 3.59
N LYS A 65 -12.02 11.98 3.31
CA LYS A 65 -10.89 12.89 3.53
C LYS A 65 -10.36 13.45 2.20
N PRO A 66 -10.65 14.71 1.84
CA PRO A 66 -10.32 15.25 0.52
C PRO A 66 -8.81 15.29 0.24
N ARG A 67 -7.97 15.54 1.26
CA ARG A 67 -6.50 15.53 1.10
C ARG A 67 -5.96 14.16 0.65
N LEU A 68 -6.47 13.08 1.24
CA LEU A 68 -6.09 11.71 0.85
C LEU A 68 -6.63 11.36 -0.55
N SER A 69 -7.83 11.86 -0.89
CA SER A 69 -8.42 11.68 -2.21
C SER A 69 -7.64 12.35 -3.32
N ILE A 70 -7.09 13.56 -3.10
CA ILE A 70 -6.22 14.22 -4.07
C ILE A 70 -5.01 13.35 -4.36
N LEU A 71 -4.37 12.78 -3.34
CA LEU A 71 -3.20 11.91 -3.52
C LEU A 71 -3.52 10.65 -4.31
N ALA A 72 -4.74 10.11 -4.21
CA ALA A 72 -5.17 8.97 -5.01
C ALA A 72 -5.37 9.31 -6.50
N ALA A 73 -5.48 10.59 -6.85
CA ALA A 73 -5.62 11.05 -8.23
C ALA A 73 -4.27 11.24 -8.94
N LEU A 74 -3.20 11.55 -8.18
CA LEU A 74 -1.87 11.86 -8.70
C LEU A 74 -1.08 10.72 -9.37
N PRO A 75 -1.24 9.43 -9.03
CA PRO A 75 -0.31 8.39 -9.47
C PRO A 75 -0.16 8.27 -10.98
N CYS A 76 -1.24 8.43 -11.75
CA CYS A 76 -1.19 8.35 -13.21
C CYS A 76 -0.28 9.43 -13.83
N PHE A 77 -0.33 10.67 -13.33
CA PHE A 77 0.55 11.74 -13.80
C PHE A 77 1.97 11.62 -13.23
N ALA A 78 2.09 11.23 -11.96
CA ALA A 78 3.38 11.02 -11.32
C ALA A 78 4.20 9.94 -12.05
N LEU A 79 3.55 8.85 -12.48
CA LEU A 79 4.21 7.78 -13.25
C LEU A 79 4.85 8.28 -14.55
N ASN A 80 4.23 9.25 -15.26
CA ASN A 80 4.85 9.85 -16.44
C ASN A 80 6.11 10.66 -16.11
N ILE A 81 6.06 11.44 -15.02
CA ILE A 81 7.21 12.22 -14.56
C ILE A 81 8.35 11.29 -14.15
N LEU A 82 8.04 10.23 -13.38
CA LEU A 82 9.03 9.24 -12.95
C LEU A 82 9.64 8.51 -14.16
N HIS A 83 8.82 8.07 -15.12
CA HIS A 83 9.28 7.37 -16.32
C HIS A 83 10.20 8.24 -17.20
N ALA A 84 9.97 9.55 -17.28
CA ALA A 84 10.88 10.45 -18.00
C ALA A 84 12.32 10.40 -17.47
N GLY A 85 12.51 10.04 -16.19
CA GLY A 85 13.81 9.88 -15.56
C GLY A 85 14.40 8.47 -15.63
N THR A 86 13.93 7.60 -16.52
CA THR A 86 14.41 6.19 -16.61
C THR A 86 15.26 5.87 -17.84
N TYR A 87 15.49 6.84 -18.72
CA TYR A 87 16.21 6.60 -19.99
C TYR A 87 17.73 6.74 -19.89
N GLU A 88 18.23 7.45 -18.88
CA GLU A 88 19.66 7.72 -18.69
C GLU A 88 20.23 6.85 -17.58
N PHE A 89 21.30 6.09 -17.85
CA PHE A 89 21.86 5.13 -16.90
C PHE A 89 23.18 5.62 -16.30
N PHE A 90 23.25 5.64 -14.98
CA PHE A 90 24.46 5.99 -14.22
C PHE A 90 24.66 4.99 -13.08
N GLU A 91 25.91 4.65 -12.77
CA GLU A 91 26.25 3.70 -11.69
C GLU A 91 25.63 4.10 -10.35
N ILE A 92 25.60 5.41 -10.05
CA ILE A 92 24.97 5.91 -8.81
C ILE A 92 23.46 5.68 -8.80
N LEU A 93 22.77 5.82 -9.94
CA LEU A 93 21.34 5.56 -10.05
C LEU A 93 21.04 4.06 -10.03
N ASP A 94 21.96 3.22 -10.52
CA ASP A 94 21.88 1.76 -10.37
C ASP A 94 21.90 1.36 -8.88
N VAL A 95 22.82 1.92 -8.09
CA VAL A 95 22.87 1.66 -6.63
C VAL A 95 21.64 2.24 -5.91
N VAL A 96 21.19 3.44 -6.28
CA VAL A 96 20.00 4.06 -5.66
C VAL A 96 18.72 3.30 -5.99
N SER A 97 18.52 2.88 -7.24
CA SER A 97 17.37 2.05 -7.61
C SER A 97 17.42 0.69 -6.92
N TRP A 98 18.60 0.08 -6.85
CA TRP A 98 18.83 -1.16 -6.11
C TRP A 98 18.46 -1.07 -4.63
N LEU A 99 18.82 0.01 -3.95
CA LEU A 99 18.51 0.15 -2.52
C LEU A 99 17.00 0.10 -2.25
N SER A 100 16.18 0.70 -3.13
CA SER A 100 14.73 0.55 -3.06
C SER A 100 14.27 -0.84 -3.46
N TYR A 101 14.64 -1.27 -4.67
CA TYR A 101 14.12 -2.48 -5.32
C TYR A 101 14.62 -3.79 -4.69
N GLY A 102 15.92 -3.88 -4.47
CA GLY A 102 16.60 -5.09 -4.01
C GLY A 102 16.70 -5.22 -2.49
N VAL A 103 16.62 -4.11 -1.73
CA VAL A 103 16.79 -4.14 -0.26
C VAL A 103 15.49 -3.74 0.46
N LEU A 104 15.06 -2.49 0.30
CA LEU A 104 13.91 -1.97 1.06
C LEU A 104 12.61 -2.69 0.72
N HIS A 105 12.43 -3.13 -0.53
CA HIS A 105 11.28 -3.94 -0.92
C HIS A 105 11.06 -5.16 -0.03
N PHE A 106 12.11 -5.92 0.30
CA PHE A 106 11.99 -7.13 1.12
C PHE A 106 11.85 -6.83 2.61
N VAL A 107 12.49 -5.75 3.09
CA VAL A 107 12.54 -5.42 4.52
C VAL A 107 11.34 -4.58 4.95
N SER A 108 10.79 -3.74 4.06
CA SER A 108 9.74 -2.76 4.39
C SER A 108 8.45 -3.37 4.97
N PRO A 109 7.92 -4.54 4.55
CA PRO A 109 6.71 -5.07 5.16
C PRO A 109 6.92 -5.50 6.61
N PHE A 110 8.12 -5.97 6.96
CA PHE A 110 8.47 -6.35 8.33
C PHE A 110 8.63 -5.12 9.21
N LEU A 111 9.33 -4.08 8.73
CA LEU A 111 9.44 -2.81 9.43
C LEU A 111 8.06 -2.17 9.61
N ALA A 112 7.21 -2.22 8.59
CA ALA A 112 5.86 -1.69 8.67
C ALA A 112 5.00 -2.46 9.69
N ALA A 113 5.03 -3.79 9.66
CA ALA A 113 4.33 -4.62 10.64
C ALA A 113 4.80 -4.36 12.07
N PHE A 114 6.11 -4.25 12.29
CA PHE A 114 6.69 -3.96 13.59
C PHE A 114 6.28 -2.56 14.08
N TRP A 115 6.36 -1.55 13.22
CA TRP A 115 5.93 -0.20 13.53
C TRP A 115 4.44 -0.14 13.88
N LEU A 116 3.57 -0.79 13.08
CA LEU A 116 2.13 -0.88 13.35
C LEU A 116 1.83 -1.61 14.66
N TRP A 117 2.57 -2.68 14.97
CA TRP A 117 2.40 -3.38 16.24
C TRP A 117 2.77 -2.51 17.45
N LEU A 118 3.83 -1.71 17.33
CA LEU A 118 4.25 -0.77 18.36
C LEU A 118 3.21 0.33 18.57
N PHE A 119 2.86 1.05 17.49
CA PHE A 119 2.19 2.35 17.59
C PHE A 119 0.70 2.32 17.26
N ALA A 120 0.23 1.44 16.38
CA ALA A 120 -1.17 1.41 15.97
C ALA A 120 -2.07 0.68 16.97
N SER A 121 -3.39 0.84 16.80
CA SER A 121 -4.39 0.18 17.63
C SER A 121 -4.26 -1.37 17.62
N PRO A 122 -4.51 -2.05 18.75
CA PRO A 122 -4.44 -3.50 18.82
C PRO A 122 -5.20 -4.21 17.69
N GLY A 123 -4.52 -5.17 17.05
CA GLY A 123 -5.03 -5.96 15.94
C GLY A 123 -4.80 -5.37 14.54
N VAL A 124 -4.46 -4.09 14.40
CA VAL A 124 -4.24 -3.45 13.08
C VAL A 124 -3.14 -4.16 12.29
N VAL A 125 -2.07 -4.58 12.98
CA VAL A 125 -0.98 -5.37 12.36
C VAL A 125 -1.46 -6.69 11.74
N SER A 126 -2.49 -7.32 12.34
CA SER A 126 -3.08 -8.55 11.80
C SER A 126 -3.83 -8.27 10.50
N VAL A 127 -4.58 -7.16 10.46
CA VAL A 127 -5.28 -6.70 9.24
C VAL A 127 -4.28 -6.31 8.16
N PHE A 128 -3.17 -5.64 8.51
CA PHE A 128 -2.06 -5.41 7.59
C PHE A 128 -1.54 -6.72 6.98
N GLY A 129 -1.26 -7.72 7.82
CA GLY A 129 -0.80 -9.03 7.35
C GLY A 129 -1.82 -9.75 6.46
N TRP A 130 -3.13 -9.53 6.66
CA TRP A 130 -4.18 -10.06 5.78
C TRP A 130 -4.22 -9.31 4.46
N CYS A 131 -4.26 -7.98 4.48
CA CYS A 131 -4.22 -7.17 3.26
C CYS A 131 -3.00 -7.50 2.41
N PHE A 132 -1.83 -7.53 3.05
CA PHE A 132 -0.57 -7.85 2.41
C PHE A 132 -0.56 -9.28 1.83
N GLY A 133 -1.09 -10.26 2.55
CA GLY A 133 -1.19 -11.63 2.03
C GLY A 133 -2.17 -11.76 0.87
N ILE A 134 -3.35 -11.14 0.97
CA ILE A 134 -4.42 -11.24 -0.03
C ILE A 134 -4.02 -10.55 -1.33
N GLN A 135 -3.49 -9.32 -1.28
CA GLN A 135 -3.07 -8.63 -2.50
C GLN A 135 -2.00 -9.42 -3.27
N ASN A 136 -1.09 -10.05 -2.53
CA ASN A 136 0.01 -10.78 -3.13
C ASN A 136 -0.43 -12.12 -3.69
N LEU A 137 -1.33 -12.80 -2.98
CA LEU A 137 -1.99 -13.98 -3.50
C LEU A 137 -2.71 -13.63 -4.81
N LEU A 138 -3.59 -12.62 -4.80
CA LEU A 138 -4.33 -12.18 -5.98
C LEU A 138 -3.40 -11.80 -7.14
N GLY A 139 -2.31 -11.07 -6.88
CA GLY A 139 -1.35 -10.72 -7.92
C GLY A 139 -0.69 -11.96 -8.54
N VAL A 140 -0.27 -12.94 -7.73
CA VAL A 140 0.26 -14.21 -8.27
C VAL A 140 -0.79 -15.00 -9.04
N TRP A 141 -2.05 -15.00 -8.60
CA TRP A 141 -3.15 -15.60 -9.37
C TRP A 141 -3.33 -14.91 -10.73
N ILE A 142 -3.23 -13.57 -10.77
CA ILE A 142 -3.28 -12.82 -12.03
C ILE A 142 -2.05 -13.15 -12.90
N HIS A 143 -0.84 -13.21 -12.34
CA HIS A 143 0.37 -13.61 -13.08
C HIS A 143 0.24 -15.00 -13.74
N LEU A 144 -0.42 -15.93 -13.05
CA LEU A 144 -0.67 -17.27 -13.57
C LEU A 144 -1.77 -17.30 -14.65
N ALA A 145 -2.80 -16.48 -14.51
CA ALA A 145 -3.94 -16.43 -15.42
C ALA A 145 -3.67 -15.57 -16.68
N LEU A 146 -2.86 -14.51 -16.53
CA LEU A 146 -2.53 -13.51 -17.53
C LEU A 146 -1.00 -13.31 -17.55
N PRO A 147 -0.26 -14.28 -18.11
CA PRO A 147 1.19 -14.17 -18.23
C PRO A 147 1.58 -13.07 -19.23
N THR A 148 2.30 -12.05 -18.76
CA THR A 148 2.70 -10.86 -19.52
C THR A 148 4.18 -10.55 -19.37
N ALA A 149 4.81 -10.01 -20.42
CA ALA A 149 6.21 -9.62 -20.39
C ALA A 149 6.45 -8.22 -19.81
N ALA A 150 7.59 -8.05 -19.13
CA ALA A 150 8.10 -6.76 -18.65
C ALA A 150 9.09 -6.14 -19.67
N PRO A 151 9.48 -4.86 -19.53
CA PRO A 151 10.31 -4.15 -20.52
C PRO A 151 11.62 -4.86 -20.89
N TRP A 152 12.27 -5.50 -19.90
CA TRP A 152 13.52 -6.25 -20.10
C TRP A 152 13.44 -7.31 -21.20
N TYR A 153 12.24 -7.83 -21.50
CA TYR A 153 12.06 -8.85 -22.54
C TYR A 153 12.40 -8.28 -23.92
N GLY A 154 11.96 -7.05 -24.21
CA GLY A 154 12.32 -6.35 -25.44
C GLY A 154 13.79 -5.98 -25.49
N ASP A 155 14.38 -5.57 -24.37
CA ASP A 155 15.81 -5.26 -24.29
C ASP A 155 16.68 -6.48 -24.61
N GLN A 156 16.25 -7.66 -24.19
CA GLN A 156 17.02 -8.90 -24.32
C GLN A 156 16.80 -9.62 -25.65
N TYR A 157 15.58 -9.61 -26.18
CA TYR A 157 15.19 -10.41 -27.34
C TYR A 157 14.87 -9.59 -28.60
N GLY A 158 14.76 -8.26 -28.49
CA GLY A 158 14.54 -7.35 -29.62
C GLY A 158 13.09 -7.31 -30.13
N TYR A 159 12.84 -6.35 -31.02
CA TYR A 159 11.53 -6.13 -31.65
C TYR A 159 11.54 -6.53 -33.15
N PRO A 160 10.42 -7.07 -33.69
CA PRO A 160 9.19 -7.42 -32.99
C PRO A 160 9.40 -8.52 -31.95
N LEU A 161 8.68 -8.45 -30.82
CA LEU A 161 8.88 -9.36 -29.69
C LEU A 161 8.65 -10.81 -30.12
N PRO A 162 9.61 -11.72 -29.88
CA PRO A 162 9.42 -13.12 -30.19
C PRO A 162 8.35 -13.75 -29.27
N PRO A 163 7.69 -14.85 -29.69
CA PRO A 163 6.73 -15.54 -28.84
C PRO A 163 7.37 -16.03 -27.54
N GLY A 164 6.75 -15.68 -26.41
CA GLY A 164 7.15 -16.18 -25.10
C GLY A 164 6.90 -17.69 -24.96
N ASN A 165 7.77 -18.38 -24.21
CA ASN A 165 7.55 -19.77 -23.84
C ASN A 165 8.02 -20.06 -22.40
N TYR A 166 7.44 -21.07 -21.76
CA TYR A 166 7.71 -21.40 -20.35
C TYR A 166 9.08 -22.04 -20.07
N SER A 167 9.91 -22.28 -21.09
CA SER A 167 11.30 -22.72 -20.92
C SER A 167 12.29 -21.55 -20.87
N MET A 168 11.85 -20.33 -21.18
CA MET A 168 12.69 -19.14 -21.10
C MET A 168 13.10 -18.87 -19.65
N PRO A 169 14.40 -18.61 -19.37
CA PRO A 169 14.86 -18.29 -18.04
C PRO A 169 14.40 -16.89 -17.63
N GLY A 170 14.39 -16.62 -16.32
CA GLY A 170 14.17 -15.26 -15.83
C GLY A 170 15.38 -14.37 -16.10
N SER A 171 15.16 -13.06 -16.06
CA SER A 171 16.19 -12.04 -16.32
C SER A 171 16.35 -11.12 -15.12
N ALA A 172 17.61 -10.81 -14.77
CA ALA A 172 17.91 -9.77 -13.78
C ALA A 172 17.65 -8.35 -14.31
N ALA A 173 17.43 -8.20 -15.63
CA ALA A 173 17.20 -6.92 -16.28
C ALA A 173 18.27 -5.88 -15.90
N GLY A 174 17.86 -4.66 -15.55
CA GLY A 174 18.79 -3.59 -15.14
C GLY A 174 19.65 -3.93 -13.91
N LEU A 175 19.29 -4.93 -13.10
CA LEU A 175 20.11 -5.34 -11.95
C LEU A 175 21.45 -5.95 -12.36
N VAL A 176 21.63 -6.37 -13.60
CA VAL A 176 22.96 -6.78 -14.10
C VAL A 176 23.98 -5.65 -13.97
N ARG A 177 23.54 -4.39 -14.11
CA ARG A 177 24.41 -3.22 -13.89
C ARG A 177 24.80 -3.07 -12.41
N VAL A 178 23.89 -3.42 -11.50
CA VAL A 178 24.14 -3.40 -10.05
C VAL A 178 25.13 -4.49 -9.65
N ASP A 179 24.94 -5.70 -10.16
CA ASP A 179 25.88 -6.82 -9.99
C ASP A 179 27.29 -6.42 -10.43
N LYS A 180 27.42 -5.71 -11.56
CA LYS A 180 28.69 -5.16 -12.04
C LYS A 180 29.31 -4.15 -11.08
N VAL A 181 28.52 -3.21 -10.53
CA VAL A 181 29.02 -2.21 -9.57
C VAL A 181 29.48 -2.86 -8.26
N LEU A 182 28.77 -3.90 -7.80
CA LEU A 182 29.08 -4.61 -6.55
C LEU A 182 30.16 -5.70 -6.73
N GLY A 183 30.49 -6.07 -7.96
CA GLY A 183 31.37 -7.21 -8.25
C GLY A 183 30.74 -8.56 -7.86
N THR A 184 29.42 -8.68 -7.97
CA THR A 184 28.65 -9.88 -7.60
C THR A 184 27.88 -10.47 -8.79
N HIS A 185 27.31 -11.65 -8.61
CA HIS A 185 26.33 -12.26 -9.53
C HIS A 185 25.05 -12.67 -8.77
N ILE A 186 24.72 -11.94 -7.71
CA ILE A 186 23.64 -12.35 -6.80
C ILE A 186 22.29 -12.22 -7.50
N TYR A 187 22.08 -11.12 -8.22
CA TYR A 187 20.80 -10.86 -8.88
C TYR A 187 20.65 -11.68 -10.15
N GLU A 188 21.71 -11.80 -10.94
CA GLU A 188 21.73 -12.69 -12.11
C GLU A 188 21.29 -14.12 -11.74
N ASN A 189 21.91 -14.70 -10.70
CA ASN A 189 21.55 -16.04 -10.24
C ASN A 189 20.14 -16.13 -9.64
N ALA A 190 19.72 -15.12 -8.87
CA ALA A 190 18.41 -15.12 -8.23
C ALA A 190 17.26 -15.02 -9.24
N PHE A 191 17.39 -14.15 -10.24
CA PHE A 191 16.35 -13.95 -11.25
C PHE A 191 16.34 -15.06 -12.30
N HIS A 192 17.49 -15.66 -12.64
CA HIS A 192 17.53 -16.83 -13.50
C HIS A 192 16.71 -18.00 -12.92
N ALA A 193 16.64 -18.11 -11.59
CA ALA A 193 15.84 -19.10 -10.87
C ALA A 193 14.37 -18.66 -10.60
N SER A 194 13.89 -17.57 -11.21
CA SER A 194 12.54 -17.05 -10.96
C SER A 194 11.46 -18.06 -11.42
N PRO A 195 10.51 -18.43 -10.55
CA PRO A 195 9.46 -19.39 -10.88
C PRO A 195 8.35 -18.81 -11.77
N LEU A 196 8.30 -17.48 -11.93
CA LEU A 196 7.31 -16.74 -12.71
C LEU A 196 8.00 -15.66 -13.55
N VAL A 197 8.47 -16.04 -14.73
CA VAL A 197 9.19 -15.16 -15.65
C VAL A 197 8.25 -14.11 -16.28
N PHE A 198 7.06 -14.52 -16.71
CA PHE A 198 6.06 -13.66 -17.36
C PHE A 198 4.99 -13.17 -16.37
N GLY A 199 5.41 -12.69 -15.20
CA GLY A 199 4.53 -12.21 -14.13
C GLY A 199 4.59 -10.70 -13.93
N ALA A 200 4.56 -9.91 -15.00
CA ALA A 200 4.71 -8.45 -14.88
C ALA A 200 3.46 -7.76 -14.29
N PHE A 201 2.26 -8.03 -14.82
CA PHE A 201 1.02 -7.37 -14.37
C PHE A 201 0.22 -8.18 -13.35
N PRO A 202 -0.18 -7.61 -12.19
CA PRO A 202 0.18 -6.27 -11.69
C PRO A 202 1.53 -6.28 -10.97
N SER A 203 2.14 -5.11 -10.79
CA SER A 203 3.39 -4.99 -10.06
C SER A 203 3.18 -5.23 -8.57
N LEU A 204 3.66 -6.37 -8.07
CA LEU A 204 3.66 -6.65 -6.63
C LEU A 204 4.69 -5.79 -5.89
N HIS A 205 5.79 -5.40 -6.53
CA HIS A 205 6.75 -4.45 -5.95
C HIS A 205 6.07 -3.11 -5.59
N GLY A 206 5.26 -2.58 -6.51
CA GLY A 206 4.45 -1.39 -6.24
C GLY A 206 3.34 -1.64 -5.20
N ALA A 207 2.67 -2.79 -5.25
CA ALA A 207 1.62 -3.12 -4.28
C ALA A 207 2.15 -3.21 -2.83
N PHE A 208 3.38 -3.68 -2.62
CA PHE A 208 4.02 -3.71 -1.29
C PHE A 208 4.20 -2.31 -0.71
N SER A 209 4.82 -1.41 -1.48
CA SER A 209 5.11 -0.06 -1.00
C SER A 209 3.82 0.72 -0.73
N VAL A 210 2.83 0.58 -1.62
CA VAL A 210 1.49 1.19 -1.44
C VAL A 210 0.78 0.62 -0.21
N CYS A 211 0.82 -0.70 0.02
CA CYS A 211 0.20 -1.29 1.21
C CYS A 211 0.85 -0.79 2.51
N CYS A 212 2.18 -0.68 2.55
CA CYS A 212 2.88 -0.11 3.71
C CYS A 212 2.46 1.35 3.96
N PHE A 213 2.43 2.15 2.89
CA PHE A 213 1.98 3.54 2.93
C PHE A 213 0.54 3.66 3.46
N LEU A 214 -0.43 2.95 2.87
CA LEU A 214 -1.85 3.04 3.22
C LEU A 214 -2.11 2.74 4.70
N PHE A 215 -1.34 1.86 5.33
CA PHE A 215 -1.48 1.56 6.75
C PHE A 215 -0.80 2.60 7.63
N ILE A 216 0.50 2.85 7.43
CA ILE A 216 1.27 3.73 8.33
C ILE A 216 0.83 5.19 8.22
N ALA A 217 0.46 5.65 7.02
CA ALA A 217 -0.05 7.00 6.80
C ALA A 217 -1.29 7.35 7.63
N ARG A 218 -2.06 6.34 8.08
CA ARG A 218 -3.21 6.56 8.98
C ARG A 218 -2.81 7.01 10.37
N TYR A 219 -1.60 6.64 10.79
CA TYR A 219 -1.15 6.73 12.18
C TYR A 219 0.00 7.73 12.35
N SER A 220 0.69 8.12 11.28
CA SER A 220 1.84 9.03 11.37
C SER A 220 1.94 9.96 10.17
N THR A 221 1.95 11.27 10.44
CA THR A 221 2.25 12.31 9.44
C THR A 221 3.68 12.20 8.92
N ARG A 222 4.65 11.84 9.77
CA ARG A 222 6.04 11.60 9.32
C ARG A 222 6.12 10.34 8.47
N GLY A 223 5.45 9.26 8.92
CA GLY A 223 5.34 8.02 8.16
C GLY A 223 4.66 8.22 6.80
N PHE A 224 3.66 9.10 6.72
CA PHE A 224 3.01 9.51 5.48
C PHE A 224 4.02 10.07 4.47
N TYR A 225 4.83 11.07 4.84
CA TYR A 225 5.80 11.65 3.90
C TYR A 225 6.91 10.66 3.53
N MET A 226 7.45 9.94 4.52
CA MET A 226 8.53 8.98 4.32
C MET A 226 8.10 7.84 3.39
N LEU A 227 6.93 7.25 3.61
CA LEU A 227 6.44 6.16 2.78
C LEU A 227 5.84 6.64 1.46
N GLY A 228 5.33 7.87 1.40
CA GLY A 228 4.94 8.50 0.13
C GLY A 228 6.15 8.64 -0.80
N PHE A 229 7.28 9.13 -0.27
CA PHE A 229 8.54 9.14 -1.00
C PHE A 229 8.98 7.72 -1.39
N TYR A 230 8.91 6.76 -0.48
CA TYR A 230 9.25 5.37 -0.78
C TYR A 230 8.40 4.77 -1.91
N VAL A 231 7.09 5.05 -1.96
CA VAL A 231 6.23 4.59 -3.07
C VAL A 231 6.74 5.13 -4.42
N LEU A 232 7.01 6.44 -4.50
CA LEU A 232 7.53 7.06 -5.72
C LEU A 232 8.91 6.53 -6.10
N TRP A 233 9.79 6.35 -5.11
CA TRP A 233 11.12 5.80 -5.32
C TRP A 233 11.06 4.34 -5.79
N GLN A 234 10.18 3.53 -5.21
CA GLN A 234 9.97 2.14 -5.61
C GLN A 234 9.43 2.06 -7.04
N PHE A 235 8.48 2.91 -7.42
CA PHE A 235 7.92 2.96 -8.77
C PHE A 235 8.98 3.36 -9.80
N TRP A 236 9.74 4.41 -9.51
CA TRP A 236 10.86 4.82 -10.37
C TRP A 236 11.91 3.71 -10.47
N ALA A 237 12.32 3.10 -9.35
CA ALA A 237 13.34 2.06 -9.34
C ALA A 237 12.95 0.84 -10.18
N THR A 238 11.69 0.39 -10.10
CA THR A 238 11.20 -0.74 -10.90
C THR A 238 11.19 -0.44 -12.41
N MET A 239 10.89 0.80 -12.81
CA MET A 239 10.93 1.22 -14.21
C MET A 239 12.38 1.43 -14.69
N TYR A 240 13.22 2.08 -13.89
CA TYR A 240 14.64 2.31 -14.18
C TYR A 240 15.45 1.00 -14.33
N LEU A 241 15.05 -0.04 -13.60
CA LEU A 241 15.63 -1.38 -13.72
C LEU A 241 14.92 -2.24 -14.78
N HIS A 242 13.94 -1.69 -15.51
CA HIS A 242 13.21 -2.32 -16.61
C HIS A 242 12.42 -3.59 -16.21
N HIS A 243 12.01 -3.67 -14.93
CA HIS A 243 11.20 -4.77 -14.41
C HIS A 243 9.69 -4.53 -14.56
N HIS A 244 9.25 -3.29 -14.75
CA HIS A 244 7.84 -2.94 -14.84
C HIS A 244 7.58 -1.79 -15.79
N TRP A 245 6.37 -1.82 -16.37
CA TRP A 245 5.79 -0.71 -17.11
C TRP A 245 5.18 0.32 -16.13
N ARG A 246 4.49 1.35 -16.62
CA ARG A 246 3.73 2.27 -15.76
C ARG A 246 2.37 1.65 -15.41
N ILE A 247 1.74 0.97 -16.37
CA ILE A 247 0.39 0.43 -16.23
C ILE A 247 0.27 -0.71 -15.21
N ASP A 248 1.30 -1.55 -15.07
CA ASP A 248 1.35 -2.60 -14.05
C ASP A 248 1.63 -2.04 -12.65
N LEU A 249 2.39 -0.94 -12.51
CA LEU A 249 2.50 -0.19 -11.26
C LEU A 249 1.17 0.43 -10.83
N LEU A 250 0.42 1.01 -11.78
CA LEU A 250 -0.94 1.50 -11.52
C LEU A 250 -1.88 0.35 -11.12
N GLY A 251 -1.76 -0.81 -11.78
CA GLY A 251 -2.49 -2.03 -11.42
C GLY A 251 -2.15 -2.54 -10.01
N GLY A 252 -0.87 -2.51 -9.62
CA GLY A 252 -0.42 -2.88 -8.28
C GLY A 252 -0.96 -1.95 -7.20
N LEU A 253 -0.95 -0.64 -7.46
CA LEU A 253 -1.58 0.36 -6.60
C LEU A 253 -3.08 0.10 -6.44
N ALA A 254 -3.79 -0.12 -7.56
CA ALA A 254 -5.22 -0.38 -7.55
C ALA A 254 -5.56 -1.66 -6.76
N LEU A 255 -4.76 -2.72 -6.92
CA LEU A 255 -4.93 -3.97 -6.17
C LEU A 255 -4.73 -3.78 -4.66
N ALA A 256 -3.67 -3.08 -4.26
CA ALA A 256 -3.41 -2.75 -2.86
C ALA A 256 -4.55 -1.93 -2.24
N ALA A 257 -4.99 -0.89 -2.96
CA ALA A 257 -6.11 -0.04 -2.55
C ALA A 257 -7.44 -0.81 -2.48
N ALA A 258 -7.68 -1.75 -3.40
CA ALA A 258 -8.86 -2.61 -3.40
C ALA A 258 -8.94 -3.46 -2.15
N VAL A 259 -7.86 -4.19 -1.85
CA VAL A 259 -7.81 -5.06 -0.67
C VAL A 259 -7.89 -4.22 0.61
N PHE A 260 -7.18 -3.10 0.69
CA PHE A 260 -7.28 -2.17 1.82
C PHE A 260 -8.71 -1.67 2.04
N SER A 261 -9.44 -1.34 0.97
CA SER A 261 -10.82 -0.85 1.03
C SER A 261 -11.77 -1.86 1.69
N ILE A 262 -11.58 -3.16 1.46
CA ILE A 262 -12.37 -4.24 2.08
C ILE A 262 -12.28 -4.17 3.61
N PHE A 263 -11.08 -3.88 4.14
CA PHE A 263 -10.83 -3.88 5.58
C PHE A 263 -10.96 -2.50 6.24
N TYR A 264 -11.14 -1.43 5.47
CA TYR A 264 -11.12 -0.05 5.98
C TYR A 264 -12.11 0.19 7.12
N ARG A 265 -13.37 -0.26 6.98
CA ARG A 265 -14.39 -0.12 8.03
C ARG A 265 -14.01 -0.87 9.31
N GLY A 266 -13.35 -2.03 9.18
CA GLY A 266 -12.81 -2.78 10.30
C GLY A 266 -11.74 -1.98 11.05
N LEU A 267 -10.79 -1.40 10.30
CA LEU A 267 -9.73 -0.55 10.88
C LEU A 267 -10.32 0.62 11.66
N VAL A 268 -11.32 1.32 11.12
CA VAL A 268 -11.98 2.44 11.82
C VAL A 268 -12.62 1.98 13.14
N ARG A 269 -13.25 0.79 13.18
CA ARG A 269 -13.82 0.25 14.42
C ARG A 269 -12.74 -0.08 15.46
N MET A 270 -11.60 -0.60 15.02
CA MET A 270 -10.47 -0.92 15.90
C MET A 270 -9.85 0.35 16.49
N ASP A 271 -9.68 1.39 15.67
CA ASP A 271 -9.20 2.69 16.12
C ASP A 271 -10.14 3.31 17.15
N ARG A 272 -11.48 3.19 16.96
CA ARG A 272 -12.48 3.65 17.94
C ARG A 272 -12.44 2.85 19.24
N ALA A 273 -12.37 1.52 19.16
CA ALA A 273 -12.28 0.66 20.34
C ALA A 273 -11.02 0.96 21.17
N TYR A 274 -9.91 1.29 20.50
CA TYR A 274 -8.68 1.74 21.17
C TYR A 274 -8.85 3.11 21.83
N ALA A 275 -9.43 4.09 21.13
CA ALA A 275 -9.69 5.41 21.68
C ALA A 275 -10.61 5.39 22.92
N MET A 276 -11.57 4.46 22.97
CA MET A 276 -12.47 4.24 24.12
C MET A 276 -11.84 3.37 25.23
N GLY A 277 -10.60 2.90 25.07
CA GLY A 277 -9.92 2.03 26.04
C GLY A 277 -10.40 0.58 26.07
N VAL A 278 -11.29 0.17 25.17
CA VAL A 278 -11.89 -1.17 25.13
C VAL A 278 -10.90 -2.22 24.63
N SER A 279 -10.05 -1.89 23.66
CA SER A 279 -9.12 -2.87 23.05
C SER A 279 -7.83 -3.11 23.86
N GLY A 280 -7.64 -2.39 24.96
CA GLY A 280 -6.40 -2.38 25.74
C GLY A 280 -5.24 -1.63 25.06
N ASN A 281 -4.06 -1.74 25.68
CA ASN A 281 -2.83 -1.02 25.31
C ASN A 281 -2.21 -1.54 24.01
N ASN A 282 -1.58 -0.66 23.22
CA ASN A 282 -0.79 -1.01 22.03
C ASN A 282 0.59 -1.60 22.40
N GLY A 283 1.43 -1.92 21.40
CA GLY A 283 2.71 -2.60 21.63
C GLY A 283 3.66 -1.83 22.52
N TRP A 284 3.86 -0.54 22.26
CA TRP A 284 4.79 0.25 23.06
C TRP A 284 4.28 0.44 24.50
N GLN A 285 2.97 0.67 24.68
CA GLN A 285 2.35 0.81 26.01
C GLN A 285 2.46 -0.48 26.83
N ARG A 286 2.46 -1.66 26.18
CA ARG A 286 2.67 -2.95 26.86
C ARG A 286 4.14 -3.22 27.18
N LEU A 287 5.05 -2.91 26.26
CA LEU A 287 6.48 -3.18 26.42
C LEU A 287 7.13 -2.32 27.50
N TRP A 288 6.73 -1.05 27.57
CA TRP A 288 7.39 -0.07 28.42
C TRP A 288 6.56 0.35 29.63
N ALA A 289 5.46 -0.34 29.93
CA ALA A 289 4.66 -0.09 31.13
C ALA A 289 5.54 -0.01 32.39
N ASP A 290 5.34 1.03 33.18
CA ASP A 290 6.04 1.31 34.44
C ASP A 290 7.56 1.51 34.29
N THR A 291 8.04 1.90 33.10
CA THR A 291 9.46 2.20 32.83
C THR A 291 9.70 3.69 32.54
N PRO A 292 10.93 4.20 32.70
CA PRO A 292 11.27 5.57 32.28
C PRO A 292 10.99 5.86 30.80
N LEU A 293 10.98 4.83 29.95
CA LEU A 293 10.65 4.97 28.53
C LEU A 293 9.18 5.29 28.31
N GLN A 294 8.27 4.79 29.16
CA GLN A 294 6.86 5.19 29.12
C GLN A 294 6.73 6.71 29.23
N TYR A 295 7.46 7.31 30.18
CA TYR A 295 7.42 8.75 30.42
C TYR A 295 7.90 9.58 29.22
N PHE A 296 8.90 9.08 28.48
CA PHE A 296 9.37 9.72 27.27
C PHE A 296 8.29 9.75 26.18
N PHE A 297 7.60 8.63 25.97
CA PHE A 297 6.52 8.52 24.99
C PHE A 297 5.26 9.28 25.41
N ASP A 298 4.88 9.24 26.69
CA ASP A 298 3.72 9.98 27.23
C ASP A 298 3.91 11.52 27.13
N ARG A 299 5.15 12.01 27.19
CA ARG A 299 5.49 13.45 27.06
C ARG A 299 5.45 13.96 25.63
N GLN A 300 5.52 13.09 24.64
CA GLN A 300 5.29 13.49 23.25
C GLN A 300 3.81 13.26 22.98
N PRO A 301 2.96 14.31 22.98
CA PRO A 301 1.65 14.17 22.41
C PRO A 301 1.90 13.91 20.92
N GLU A 302 1.95 12.65 20.51
CA GLU A 302 1.53 12.34 19.15
C GLU A 302 0.16 12.99 19.05
N GLN A 303 0.09 14.02 18.20
CA GLN A 303 -1.14 14.74 17.85
C GLN A 303 -2.27 13.74 17.94
N ARG A 304 -3.20 13.95 18.90
CA ARG A 304 -4.35 13.09 19.15
C ARG A 304 -4.69 12.43 17.84
N TYR A 305 -4.64 11.10 17.80
CA TYR A 305 -5.19 10.31 16.70
C TYR A 305 -6.38 11.11 16.16
N GLU A 306 -6.25 11.67 14.94
CA GLU A 306 -7.39 12.27 14.25
C GLU A 306 -8.27 11.10 13.81
N GLY A 307 -8.78 10.37 14.80
CA GLY A 307 -10.06 9.71 14.72
C GLY A 307 -11.01 10.75 14.18
N VAL A 308 -11.71 10.34 13.14
CA VAL A 308 -12.75 11.08 12.43
C VAL A 308 -13.35 12.16 13.34
N PRO A 309 -13.14 13.45 13.06
CA PRO A 309 -13.82 14.49 13.79
C PRO A 309 -15.32 14.24 13.61
N MET A 310 -16.02 14.00 14.71
CA MET A 310 -17.48 14.15 14.72
C MET A 310 -17.76 15.58 14.29
N GLY A 311 -18.62 15.76 13.29
CA GLY A 311 -19.05 17.07 12.83
C GLY A 311 -19.61 17.84 14.02
N HIS A 312 -18.93 18.92 14.41
CA HIS A 312 -19.44 19.85 15.40
C HIS A 312 -20.30 20.84 14.63
N GLU A 313 -21.61 20.59 14.55
CA GLU A 313 -22.56 21.65 14.23
C GLU A 313 -22.65 22.60 15.42
N GLY A 314 -22.72 23.89 15.09
CA GLY A 314 -22.46 24.99 16.01
C GLY A 314 -23.52 25.18 17.07
N ASP A 315 -23.05 25.59 18.25
CA ASP A 315 -23.86 26.18 19.31
C ASP A 315 -24.43 27.52 18.82
N GLY A 316 -25.76 27.58 18.75
CA GLY A 316 -26.53 28.78 18.46
C GLY A 316 -27.75 28.79 19.37
N SER A 317 -27.65 29.54 20.46
CA SER A 317 -28.70 29.72 21.46
C SER A 317 -30.02 30.19 20.83
N SER A 318 -31.13 29.50 21.09
CA SER A 318 -32.42 30.15 21.40
C SER A 318 -33.42 29.17 22.01
N ARG A 319 -33.97 29.56 23.17
CA ARG A 319 -35.14 28.94 23.81
C ARG A 319 -36.40 29.39 23.08
N THR A 320 -37.31 28.48 22.72
CA THR A 320 -38.76 28.62 22.92
C THR A 320 -39.52 27.32 22.67
N SER A 321 -40.70 27.24 23.29
CA SER A 321 -41.56 26.09 23.58
C SER A 321 -42.62 25.74 22.53
N MET A 322 -43.28 24.58 22.75
CA MET A 322 -44.65 24.14 22.40
C MET A 322 -44.89 23.27 21.14
N ASP A 323 -45.29 22.02 21.44
CA ASP A 323 -46.37 21.15 20.89
C ASP A 323 -46.77 21.19 19.40
N ALA A 324 -46.75 20.01 18.74
CA ALA A 324 -47.95 19.22 18.39
C ALA A 324 -47.68 18.09 17.36
N HIS A 325 -48.46 17.02 17.52
CA HIS A 325 -48.52 15.73 16.82
C HIS A 325 -48.43 15.69 15.28
N GLY A 326 -47.66 14.71 14.78
CA GLY A 326 -48.19 13.57 14.00
C GLY A 326 -48.11 13.61 12.46
N ASN A 327 -47.11 12.93 11.87
CA ASN A 327 -47.35 11.85 10.89
C ASN A 327 -46.07 11.04 10.62
N VAL A 328 -46.21 9.72 10.55
CA VAL A 328 -45.13 8.72 10.44
C VAL A 328 -44.99 8.29 8.98
N ARG A 329 -43.77 8.31 8.39
CA ARG A 329 -43.12 7.11 7.78
C ARG A 329 -41.89 7.41 6.91
N ARG A 330 -40.83 6.63 7.26
CA ARG A 330 -39.72 6.08 6.45
C ARG A 330 -38.58 7.03 6.09
N ASP A 331 -37.54 7.03 6.92
CA ASP A 331 -36.18 6.63 6.53
C ASP A 331 -35.10 6.75 7.65
N ASP A 332 -35.47 6.96 8.92
CA ASP A 332 -34.49 7.26 9.99
C ASP A 332 -34.10 6.11 10.96
N ASP A 333 -34.46 4.85 10.69
CA ASP A 333 -34.28 3.76 11.67
C ASP A 333 -32.90 3.03 11.65
N LEU A 334 -31.80 3.70 11.27
CA LEU A 334 -30.46 3.10 11.36
C LEU A 334 -29.36 3.95 12.02
N GLU A 335 -29.65 5.17 12.50
CA GLU A 335 -28.62 6.03 13.10
C GLU A 335 -28.83 6.42 14.58
N SER A 336 -29.92 6.03 15.24
CA SER A 336 -30.28 6.58 16.57
C SER A 336 -29.99 5.68 17.79
N ALA A 337 -29.21 4.61 17.65
CA ALA A 337 -28.93 3.70 18.77
C ALA A 337 -27.48 3.76 19.29
N TRP A 338 -26.86 4.94 19.39
CA TRP A 338 -25.56 5.06 20.09
C TRP A 338 -25.40 6.36 20.88
N VAL A 339 -25.70 6.23 22.18
CA VAL A 339 -24.94 6.72 23.34
C VAL A 339 -25.16 8.17 23.76
N ASP A 340 -26.00 8.28 24.80
CA ASP A 340 -26.00 9.29 25.85
C ASP A 340 -24.60 9.67 26.34
N ASP A 341 -24.45 10.96 26.65
CA ASP A 341 -23.32 11.58 27.32
C ASP A 341 -22.78 10.76 28.50
N LEU A 342 -21.53 10.33 28.40
CA LEU A 342 -20.67 10.09 29.55
C LEU A 342 -19.36 10.84 29.34
N GLY A 343 -19.32 12.05 29.89
CA GLY A 343 -18.13 12.89 29.96
C GLY A 343 -16.96 12.16 30.62
N ALA A 344 -16.06 11.63 29.80
CA ALA A 344 -14.78 11.10 30.25
C ALA A 344 -13.75 12.24 30.30
N THR A 345 -13.68 12.96 31.42
CA THR A 345 -12.53 13.79 31.75
C THR A 345 -11.40 12.89 32.25
N TRP A 346 -10.33 12.76 31.46
CA TRP A 346 -9.10 12.08 31.89
C TRP A 346 -8.49 12.82 33.08
N ARG A 347 -8.41 12.17 34.25
CA ARG A 347 -7.55 12.63 35.35
C ARG A 347 -6.19 11.95 35.21
N THR A 348 -5.13 12.75 35.13
CA THR A 348 -3.74 12.29 35.28
C THR A 348 -3.59 11.61 36.64
N LYS A 349 -3.08 10.37 36.69
CA LYS A 349 -2.66 9.77 37.96
C LYS A 349 -1.47 10.55 38.49
N GLU A 350 -1.61 11.15 39.67
CA GLU A 350 -0.48 11.71 40.39
C GLU A 350 0.49 10.58 40.80
N PRO A 351 1.81 10.86 40.82
CA PRO A 351 2.81 9.87 41.16
C PRO A 351 2.61 9.34 42.59
N PRO A 352 2.92 8.06 42.87
CA PRO A 352 3.05 7.62 44.25
C PRO A 352 4.19 8.42 44.90
N GLY A 353 3.85 9.12 45.98
CA GLY A 353 4.76 10.02 46.69
C GLY A 353 6.08 9.32 47.03
N VAL A 354 7.18 10.00 46.69
CA VAL A 354 8.54 9.62 47.09
C VAL A 354 8.55 9.49 48.61
N ARG A 355 8.61 8.26 49.12
CA ARG A 355 8.92 8.02 50.53
C ARG A 355 10.41 8.25 50.70
N SER A 356 10.77 9.35 51.35
CA SER A 356 12.11 9.59 51.88
C SER A 356 12.45 8.53 52.93
N PHE A 357 13.51 7.77 52.70
CA PHE A 357 14.38 7.23 53.74
C PHE A 357 15.82 7.20 53.23
#